data_AF-A0A660TP02-F1
#
_entry.id   AF-A0A660TP02-F1
#
_cell.length_a   1.000
_cell.length_b   1.000
_cell.length_c   1.000
_cell.angle_alpha   90.00
_cell.angle_beta   90.00
_cell.angle_gamma   90.00
#
_symmetry.space_group_name_H-M   'P 1'
#
loop_
_entity.id
_entity.type
_entity.pdbx_description
1 polymer ?
#
loop_
_entity_poly.entity_id
_entity_poly.type
_entity_poly.pdbx_seq_one_letter_code
_entity_poly.pdbx_strand_id
1 'polypeptide(L)'
;MIETPDIFFLVKGESEGGSELNVFDNCLLKAGIGNTNLLKMSSIIPPGCIKVSGVMVPEGSLLPIAYSFIYSEKPGSLISAAVAVAIPDDPSLPGLIMEHSGYGSLEKIAKKAYNMAVEGFNIRGFPIKEIIIEGIEHRVMKKGGAFAAAALWYREKTEKDR
;
A
#
# COMPACT_ATOMS: atom_id res chain seq x y z
N MET A 1 3.06 23.36 11.78
CA MET A 1 2.60 21.96 11.81
C MET A 1 2.63 21.46 10.38
N ILE A 2 3.22 20.30 10.10
CA ILE A 2 3.18 19.73 8.73
C ILE A 2 1.74 19.29 8.46
N GLU A 3 1.21 19.62 7.29
CA GLU A 3 -0.15 19.26 6.92
C GLU A 3 -0.30 17.74 6.87
N THR A 4 -1.38 17.22 7.45
CA THR A 4 -1.65 15.78 7.47
C THR A 4 -2.44 15.41 6.22
N PRO A 5 -2.05 14.33 5.49
CA PRO A 5 -2.80 13.86 4.33
C PRO A 5 -4.27 13.57 4.64
N ASP A 6 -5.17 13.89 3.71
CA ASP A 6 -6.62 13.75 3.87
C ASP A 6 -7.26 12.78 2.86
N ILE A 7 -6.46 12.23 1.95
CA ILE A 7 -6.83 11.12 1.08
C ILE A 7 -5.78 10.02 1.09
N PHE A 8 -6.22 8.82 0.76
CA PHE A 8 -5.34 7.69 0.49
C PHE A 8 -5.82 6.91 -0.74
N PHE A 9 -4.88 6.24 -1.40
CA PHE A 9 -5.16 5.37 -2.53
C PHE A 9 -4.29 4.12 -2.45
N LEU A 10 -4.77 3.05 -3.05
CA LEU A 10 -4.08 1.75 -3.05
C LEU A 10 -3.48 1.51 -4.42
N VAL A 11 -2.24 1.02 -4.45
CA VAL A 11 -1.52 0.73 -5.68
C VAL A 11 -0.81 -0.61 -5.58
N LYS A 12 -0.56 -1.23 -6.72
CA LYS A 12 0.13 -2.51 -6.84
C LYS A 12 0.86 -2.62 -8.16
N GLY A 13 1.92 -3.42 -8.16
CA GLY A 13 2.68 -3.72 -9.37
C GLY A 13 3.46 -5.02 -9.19
N GLU A 14 3.59 -5.77 -10.28
CA GLU A 14 4.54 -6.88 -10.37
C GLU A 14 5.51 -6.60 -11.50
N SER A 15 6.74 -7.09 -11.43
CA SER A 15 7.62 -7.04 -12.59
C SER A 15 8.76 -8.03 -12.49
N GLU A 16 9.37 -8.31 -13.64
CA GLU A 16 10.74 -8.81 -13.72
C GLU A 16 11.74 -7.65 -13.87
N GLY A 17 13.03 -7.95 -13.74
CA GLY A 17 14.11 -6.98 -13.86
C GLY A 17 15.51 -7.62 -13.84
N GLY A 18 16.55 -6.81 -14.05
CA GLY A 18 17.94 -7.27 -14.04
C GLY A 18 18.53 -7.46 -12.63
N SER A 19 18.03 -6.69 -11.67
CA SER A 19 18.43 -6.66 -10.26
C SER A 19 17.21 -6.46 -9.37
N GLU A 20 17.34 -6.71 -8.07
CA GLU A 20 16.27 -6.43 -7.09
C GLU A 20 15.79 -4.98 -7.15
N LEU A 21 16.71 -4.02 -7.27
CA LEU A 21 16.36 -2.60 -7.34
C LEU A 21 15.61 -2.26 -8.64
N ASN A 22 16.01 -2.83 -9.79
CA ASN A 22 15.26 -2.63 -11.03
C ASN A 22 13.90 -3.31 -11.00
N VAL A 23 13.77 -4.47 -10.34
CA VAL A 23 12.46 -5.09 -10.12
C VAL A 23 11.57 -4.19 -9.28
N PHE A 24 12.10 -3.64 -8.18
CA PHE A 24 11.38 -2.71 -7.33
C PHE A 24 10.91 -1.49 -8.12
N ASP A 25 11.81 -0.82 -8.83
CA ASP A 25 11.51 0.34 -9.69
C ASP A 25 10.45 0.04 -10.75
N ASN A 26 10.59 -1.09 -11.47
CA ASN A 26 9.60 -1.51 -12.45
C ASN A 26 8.22 -1.79 -11.82
N CYS A 27 8.18 -2.36 -10.60
CA CYS A 27 6.93 -2.53 -9.86
C CYS A 27 6.28 -1.17 -9.56
N LEU A 28 7.06 -0.16 -9.16
CA LEU A 28 6.55 1.19 -8.90
C LEU A 28 6.01 1.85 -10.16
N LEU A 29 6.69 1.67 -11.30
CA LEU A 29 6.23 2.15 -12.61
C LEU A 29 4.88 1.51 -12.99
N LYS A 30 4.75 0.18 -12.85
CA LYS A 30 3.46 -0.50 -13.09
C LYS A 30 2.38 -0.09 -12.10
N ALA A 31 2.76 0.28 -10.88
CA ALA A 31 1.86 0.80 -9.84
C ALA A 31 1.46 2.27 -10.06
N GLY A 32 2.00 2.94 -11.09
CA GLY A 32 1.69 4.34 -11.40
C GLY A 32 2.36 5.37 -10.50
N ILE A 33 3.34 4.97 -9.68
CA ILE A 33 4.04 5.84 -8.71
C ILE A 33 5.56 5.83 -8.88
N GLY A 34 6.08 5.26 -9.97
CA GLY A 34 7.52 5.09 -10.21
C GLY A 34 8.33 6.38 -10.27
N ASN A 35 7.73 7.49 -10.68
CA ASN A 35 8.41 8.78 -10.77
C ASN A 35 8.27 9.61 -9.48
N THR A 36 7.99 9.00 -8.34
CA THR A 36 7.84 9.67 -7.03
C THR A 36 8.94 9.26 -6.04
N ASN A 37 9.15 10.06 -5.01
CA ASN A 37 10.07 9.74 -3.91
C ASN A 37 9.29 9.13 -2.74
N LEU A 38 9.41 7.81 -2.54
CA LEU A 38 8.68 7.13 -1.48
C LEU A 38 9.20 7.49 -0.08
N LEU A 39 8.33 8.02 0.76
CA LEU A 39 8.59 8.24 2.19
C LEU A 39 7.92 7.12 2.99
N LYS A 40 8.68 6.07 3.31
CA LYS A 40 8.15 4.91 4.03
C LYS A 40 7.68 5.29 5.44
N MET A 41 6.47 4.90 5.81
CA MET A 41 5.85 5.20 7.11
C MET A 41 5.53 3.95 7.93
N SER A 42 5.14 4.15 9.19
CA SER A 42 4.90 3.08 10.16
C SER A 42 3.57 2.33 10.04
N SER A 43 2.51 2.94 9.47
CA SER A 43 1.22 2.32 9.03
C SER A 43 -0.09 2.95 9.56
N ILE A 44 -0.24 4.28 9.61
CA ILE A 44 -1.48 4.94 10.06
C ILE A 44 -2.19 5.64 8.91
N ILE A 45 -3.52 5.46 8.82
CA ILE A 45 -4.41 6.32 8.03
C ILE A 45 -4.90 7.45 8.96
N PRO A 46 -4.69 8.72 8.62
CA PRO A 46 -5.19 9.84 9.42
C PRO A 46 -6.71 9.79 9.64
N PRO A 47 -7.22 10.30 10.78
CA PRO A 47 -8.66 10.44 10.99
C PRO A 47 -9.33 11.22 9.85
N GLY A 48 -10.52 10.77 9.43
CA GLY A 48 -11.30 11.38 8.36
C GLY A 48 -10.70 11.26 6.95
N CYS A 49 -9.58 10.54 6.78
CA CYS A 49 -8.92 10.36 5.49
C CYS A 49 -9.79 9.51 4.54
N ILE A 50 -9.93 9.95 3.29
CA ILE A 50 -10.86 9.37 2.32
C ILE A 50 -10.12 8.50 1.29
N LYS A 51 -10.63 7.29 1.03
CA LYS A 51 -10.13 6.46 -0.07
C LYS A 51 -10.53 7.05 -1.42
N VAL A 52 -9.57 7.24 -2.31
CA VAL A 52 -9.79 7.59 -3.72
C VAL A 52 -9.30 6.47 -4.64
N SER A 53 -9.76 6.45 -5.90
CA SER A 53 -9.37 5.42 -6.88
C SER A 53 -7.93 5.57 -7.39
N GLY A 54 -7.37 6.79 -7.31
CA GLY A 54 -6.02 7.11 -7.72
C GLY A 54 -5.78 8.61 -7.69
N VAL A 55 -4.51 9.01 -7.75
CA VAL A 55 -4.09 10.41 -7.78
C VAL A 55 -2.97 10.55 -8.80
N MET A 56 -3.00 11.63 -9.59
CA MET A 56 -1.84 12.04 -10.38
C MET A 56 -0.86 12.76 -9.47
N VAL A 57 0.09 12.01 -8.91
CA VAL A 57 1.13 12.57 -8.06
C VAL A 57 2.19 13.23 -8.95
N PRO A 58 2.53 14.52 -8.73
CA PRO A 58 3.57 15.18 -9.51
C PRO A 58 4.91 14.46 -9.38
N GLU A 59 5.65 14.35 -10.47
CA GLU A 59 6.96 13.70 -10.49
C GLU A 59 7.92 14.35 -9.48
N GLY A 60 8.73 13.52 -8.81
CA GLY A 60 9.67 13.94 -7.76
C GLY A 60 9.04 14.24 -6.40
N SER A 61 7.71 14.19 -6.27
CA SER A 61 7.03 14.43 -4.99
C SER A 61 7.45 13.44 -3.90
N LEU A 62 7.57 13.91 -2.66
CA LEU A 62 7.67 13.05 -1.49
C LEU A 62 6.30 12.41 -1.22
N LEU A 63 6.16 11.10 -1.46
CA LEU A 63 4.92 10.36 -1.33
C LEU A 63 4.92 9.54 -0.02
N PRO A 64 4.20 9.97 1.03
CA PRO A 64 4.07 9.18 2.25
C PRO A 64 3.33 7.87 1.96
N ILE A 65 3.94 6.73 2.28
CA ILE A 65 3.47 5.42 1.83
C ILE A 65 3.80 4.31 2.83
N ALA A 66 2.87 3.37 3.00
CA ALA A 66 3.13 2.06 3.62
C ALA A 66 3.04 1.00 2.52
N TYR A 67 4.03 0.12 2.44
CA TYR A 67 4.15 -0.83 1.33
C TYR A 67 4.82 -2.15 1.73
N SER A 68 4.34 -3.22 1.10
CA SER A 68 5.03 -4.50 1.06
C SER A 68 5.67 -4.70 -0.31
N PHE A 69 6.86 -5.29 -0.30
CA PHE A 69 7.57 -5.73 -1.49
C PHE A 69 8.15 -7.13 -1.22
N ILE A 70 8.19 -7.96 -2.25
CA ILE A 70 8.96 -9.21 -2.24
C ILE A 70 9.67 -9.37 -3.57
N TYR A 71 10.92 -9.80 -3.49
CA TYR A 71 11.78 -10.14 -4.61
C TYR A 71 12.15 -11.62 -4.55
N SER A 72 12.30 -12.25 -5.71
CA SER A 72 12.82 -13.62 -5.79
C SER A 72 13.56 -13.86 -7.10
N GLU A 73 14.67 -14.59 -7.01
CA GLU A 73 15.43 -15.10 -8.14
C GLU A 73 15.18 -16.58 -8.40
N LYS A 74 14.10 -17.16 -7.84
CA LYS A 74 13.78 -18.58 -7.99
C LYS A 74 12.71 -18.79 -9.07
N PRO A 75 13.08 -19.23 -10.29
CA PRO A 75 12.12 -19.49 -11.36
C PRO A 75 11.01 -20.44 -10.95
N GLY A 76 9.79 -20.16 -11.41
CA GLY A 76 8.58 -20.94 -11.13
C GLY A 76 7.97 -20.69 -9.75
N SER A 77 8.66 -20.00 -8.84
CA SER A 77 8.10 -19.64 -7.54
C SER A 77 6.96 -18.62 -7.69
N LEU A 78 5.94 -18.77 -6.83
CA LEU A 78 4.84 -17.81 -6.73
C LEU A 78 5.09 -16.93 -5.50
N ILE A 79 5.17 -15.62 -5.71
CA ILE A 79 5.35 -14.62 -4.66
C ILE A 79 4.18 -13.65 -4.69
N SER A 80 3.78 -13.12 -3.55
CA SER A 80 2.71 -12.12 -3.47
C SER A 80 3.02 -11.04 -2.45
N ALA A 81 2.46 -9.86 -2.68
CA ALA A 81 2.48 -8.72 -1.79
C ALA A 81 1.05 -8.20 -1.60
N ALA A 82 0.70 -7.82 -0.37
CA ALA A 82 -0.61 -7.29 -0.03
C ALA A 82 -0.53 -6.24 1.08
N VAL A 83 -1.45 -5.29 1.02
CA VAL A 83 -1.76 -4.36 2.11
C VAL A 83 -3.23 -4.50 2.48
N ALA A 84 -3.51 -4.39 3.78
CA ALA A 84 -4.86 -4.29 4.32
C ALA A 84 -5.00 -2.97 5.07
N VAL A 85 -6.09 -2.25 4.83
CA VAL A 85 -6.41 -0.99 5.48
C VAL A 85 -7.69 -1.18 6.28
N ALA A 86 -7.58 -1.19 7.61
CA ALA A 86 -8.73 -1.20 8.50
C ALA A 86 -9.19 0.24 8.77
N ILE A 87 -10.48 0.48 8.51
CA ILE A 87 -11.15 1.77 8.68
C ILE A 87 -12.08 1.68 9.89
N PRO A 88 -12.01 2.63 10.83
CA PRO A 88 -12.90 2.66 11.99
C PRO A 88 -14.31 3.10 11.65
N ASP A 89 -15.26 2.66 12.46
CA ASP A 89 -16.65 3.12 12.39
C ASP A 89 -16.79 4.60 12.79
N ASP A 90 -16.01 5.03 13.79
CA ASP A 90 -15.87 6.43 14.15
C ASP A 90 -14.79 7.11 13.27
N PRO A 91 -15.16 8.05 12.37
CA PRO A 91 -14.20 8.72 11.49
C PRO A 91 -13.22 9.66 12.22
N SER A 92 -13.43 9.95 13.51
CA SER A 92 -12.49 10.70 14.34
C SER A 92 -11.28 9.86 14.81
N LEU A 93 -11.36 8.54 14.67
CA LEU A 93 -10.28 7.61 15.00
C LEU A 93 -9.36 7.37 13.78
N PRO A 94 -8.07 7.04 14.00
CA PRO A 94 -7.16 6.70 12.91
C PRO A 94 -7.45 5.29 12.37
N GLY A 95 -7.28 5.12 11.07
CA GLY A 95 -7.21 3.80 10.45
C GLY A 95 -5.81 3.18 10.57
N LEU A 96 -5.72 1.89 10.23
CA LEU A 96 -4.50 1.10 10.37
C LEU A 96 -4.18 0.39 9.06
N ILE A 97 -2.93 0.51 8.62
CA ILE A 97 -2.39 -0.21 7.47
C ILE A 97 -1.65 -1.44 7.99
N MET A 98 -1.74 -2.56 7.29
CA MET A 98 -0.95 -3.76 7.56
C MET A 98 -0.41 -4.30 6.25
N GLU A 99 0.90 -4.50 6.21
CA GLU A 99 1.63 -4.92 5.02
C GLU A 99 2.18 -6.34 5.20
N HIS A 100 1.97 -7.20 4.20
CA HIS A 100 2.54 -8.55 4.20
C HIS A 100 2.92 -8.99 2.79
N SER A 101 4.11 -9.56 2.66
CA SER A 101 4.56 -10.22 1.45
C SER A 101 5.18 -11.57 1.76
N GLY A 102 5.18 -12.48 0.78
CA GLY A 102 5.69 -13.82 0.98
C GLY A 102 5.51 -14.74 -0.23
N TYR A 103 6.07 -15.94 -0.11
CA TYR A 103 5.84 -17.01 -1.08
C TYR A 103 4.43 -17.62 -0.91
N GLY A 104 3.74 -17.82 -2.02
CA GLY A 104 2.38 -18.36 -2.09
C GLY A 104 1.42 -17.46 -2.86
N SER A 105 0.17 -17.89 -2.91
CA SER A 105 -0.92 -17.18 -3.59
C SER A 105 -1.28 -15.87 -2.89
N LEU A 106 -1.84 -14.95 -3.66
CA LEU A 106 -2.38 -13.70 -3.16
C LEU A 106 -3.42 -13.93 -2.07
N GLU A 107 -4.28 -14.93 -2.21
CA GLU A 107 -5.30 -15.27 -1.20
C GLU A 107 -4.68 -15.49 0.19
N LYS A 108 -3.60 -16.28 0.27
CA LYS A 108 -2.92 -16.58 1.54
C LYS A 108 -2.25 -15.34 2.12
N ILE A 109 -1.61 -14.54 1.28
CA ILE A 109 -0.87 -13.35 1.72
C ILE A 109 -1.84 -12.25 2.14
N ALA A 110 -2.89 -12.00 1.37
CA ALA A 110 -3.99 -11.08 1.68
C ALA A 110 -4.69 -11.47 2.99
N LYS A 111 -4.98 -12.75 3.21
CA LYS A 111 -5.60 -13.23 4.46
C LYS A 111 -4.76 -12.95 5.69
N LYS A 112 -3.43 -13.02 5.59
CA LYS A 112 -2.54 -12.66 6.69
C LYS A 112 -2.57 -11.16 6.98
N ALA A 113 -2.47 -10.31 5.95
CA ALA A 113 -2.58 -8.86 6.12
C ALA A 113 -3.93 -8.46 6.74
N TYR A 114 -5.03 -9.10 6.30
CA TYR A 114 -6.35 -8.94 6.89
C TYR A 114 -6.37 -9.29 8.39
N ASN A 115 -5.85 -10.46 8.76
CA ASN A 115 -5.81 -10.89 10.15
C ASN A 115 -4.99 -9.94 11.03
N MET A 116 -3.85 -9.45 10.53
CA MET A 116 -3.04 -8.44 11.23
C MET A 116 -3.82 -7.14 11.45
N ALA A 117 -4.62 -6.72 10.47
CA ALA A 117 -5.43 -5.50 10.58
C ALA A 117 -6.56 -5.67 11.61
N VAL A 118 -7.23 -6.82 11.61
CA VAL A 118 -8.23 -7.19 12.63
C VAL A 118 -7.62 -7.20 14.02
N GLU A 119 -6.49 -7.88 14.20
CA GLU A 119 -5.78 -7.94 15.48
C GLU A 119 -5.39 -6.54 15.96
N GLY A 120 -4.85 -5.71 15.06
CA GLY A 120 -4.44 -4.35 15.38
C GLY A 120 -5.58 -3.45 15.85
N PHE A 121 -6.79 -3.62 15.30
CA PHE A 121 -7.99 -2.91 15.75
C PHE A 121 -8.52 -3.46 17.08
N ASN A 122 -8.53 -4.79 17.24
CA ASN A 122 -8.95 -5.42 18.49
C ASN A 122 -8.10 -4.95 19.68
N ILE A 123 -6.78 -4.84 19.52
CA ILE A 123 -5.87 -4.31 20.55
C ILE A 123 -6.20 -2.85 20.91
N ARG A 124 -6.65 -2.04 19.93
CA ARG A 124 -7.00 -0.63 20.12
C ARG A 124 -8.42 -0.44 20.68
N GLY A 125 -9.25 -1.48 20.67
CA GLY A 125 -10.66 -1.39 21.02
C GLY A 125 -11.49 -0.58 20.01
N PHE A 126 -11.04 -0.51 18.75
CA PHE A 126 -11.74 0.25 17.71
C PHE A 126 -12.73 -0.66 16.96
N PRO A 127 -14.02 -0.29 16.87
CA PRO A 127 -14.95 -0.97 15.97
C PRO A 127 -14.51 -0.81 14.52
N ILE A 128 -14.43 -1.92 13.79
CA ILE A 128 -14.07 -1.94 12.37
C ILE A 128 -15.34 -1.68 11.55
N LYS A 129 -15.30 -0.65 10.69
CA LYS A 129 -16.33 -0.42 9.67
C LYS A 129 -16.10 -1.33 8.47
N GLU A 130 -14.88 -1.30 7.94
CA GLU A 130 -14.48 -2.09 6.79
C GLU A 130 -12.97 -2.34 6.80
N ILE A 131 -12.56 -3.41 6.10
CA ILE A 131 -11.16 -3.66 5.78
C ILE A 131 -11.04 -3.74 4.27
N ILE A 132 -10.16 -2.89 3.73
CA ILE A 132 -9.90 -2.78 2.31
C ILE A 132 -8.57 -3.45 2.02
N ILE A 133 -8.54 -4.40 1.09
CA ILE A 133 -7.31 -5.13 0.75
C ILE A 133 -6.91 -4.77 -0.68
N GLU A 134 -5.63 -4.56 -0.90
CA GLU A 134 -5.03 -4.52 -2.23
C GLU A 134 -3.79 -5.41 -2.28
N GLY A 135 -3.60 -6.11 -3.40
CA GLY A 135 -2.44 -6.96 -3.57
C GLY A 135 -2.31 -7.59 -4.94
N ILE A 136 -1.15 -8.19 -5.17
CA ILE A 136 -0.77 -8.83 -6.42
C ILE A 136 0.11 -10.04 -6.17
N GLU A 137 0.02 -11.02 -7.07
CA GLU A 137 0.92 -12.16 -7.13
C GLU A 137 1.71 -12.16 -8.42
N HIS A 138 2.90 -12.73 -8.37
CA HIS A 138 3.83 -12.85 -9.49
C HIS A 138 4.43 -14.25 -9.55
N ARG A 139 4.42 -14.85 -10.73
CA ARG A 139 5.13 -16.10 -11.00
C ARG A 139 6.49 -15.76 -11.58
N VAL A 140 7.54 -15.98 -10.79
CA VAL A 140 8.91 -15.59 -11.13
C VAL A 140 9.38 -16.36 -12.36
N MET A 141 9.86 -15.63 -13.37
CA MET A 141 10.48 -16.23 -14.55
C MET A 141 12.00 -16.34 -14.37
N LYS A 142 12.65 -15.26 -13.93
CA LYS A 142 14.09 -15.23 -13.65
C LYS A 142 14.41 -14.45 -12.39
N LYS A 143 13.95 -13.21 -12.30
CA LYS A 143 14.16 -12.25 -11.21
C LYS A 143 12.92 -11.37 -11.14
N GLY A 144 11.99 -11.76 -10.27
CA GLY A 144 10.64 -11.20 -10.23
C GLY A 144 10.32 -10.58 -8.88
N GLY A 145 9.33 -9.68 -8.87
CA GLY A 145 8.84 -9.06 -7.65
C GLY A 145 7.37 -8.71 -7.70
N ALA A 146 6.80 -8.58 -6.50
CA ALA A 146 5.44 -8.14 -6.27
C ALA A 146 5.44 -7.01 -5.24
N PHE A 147 4.66 -5.97 -5.50
CA PHE A 147 4.55 -4.75 -4.71
C PHE A 147 3.07 -4.41 -4.48
N ALA A 148 2.73 -4.02 -3.26
CA ALA A 148 1.42 -3.49 -2.91
C ALA A 148 1.57 -2.42 -1.83
N ALA A 149 0.80 -1.34 -1.93
CA ALA A 149 0.95 -0.19 -1.05
C ALA A 149 -0.33 0.60 -0.82
N ALA A 150 -0.35 1.32 0.29
CA ALA A 150 -1.29 2.39 0.59
C ALA A 150 -0.51 3.72 0.65
N ALA A 151 -0.79 4.59 -0.32
CA ALA A 151 -0.19 5.91 -0.42
C ALA A 151 -1.13 6.97 0.13
N LEU A 152 -0.58 7.94 0.86
CA LEU A 152 -1.32 9.07 1.41
C LEU A 152 -1.04 10.32 0.58
N TRP A 153 -2.05 11.15 0.39
CA TRP A 153 -1.91 12.40 -0.34
C TRP A 153 -2.89 13.47 0.13
N TYR A 154 -2.84 14.62 -0.52
CA TYR A 154 -3.67 15.78 -0.24
C TYR A 154 -4.65 16.01 -1.39
N ARG A 155 -5.92 16.28 -1.08
CA ARG A 155 -6.87 16.76 -2.09
C ARG A 155 -6.40 18.10 -2.63
N GLU A 156 -6.64 18.34 -3.92
CA GLU A 156 -6.54 19.70 -4.45
C GLU A 156 -7.58 20.57 -3.73
N LYS A 157 -7.10 21.56 -2.97
CA LYS A 157 -7.97 22.55 -2.35
C LYS A 157 -8.54 23.43 -3.47
N THR A 158 -9.85 23.51 -3.56
CA THR A 158 -10.49 24.49 -4.46
C THR A 158 -10.41 25.88 -3.83
N GLU A 159 -10.53 26.95 -4.61
CA GLU A 159 -10.50 28.34 -4.10
C GLU A 159 -11.57 28.63 -3.02
N LYS A 160 -12.59 27.77 -2.88
CA LYS A 160 -13.61 27.85 -1.81
C LYS A 160 -13.15 27.30 -0.46
N ASP A 161 -12.04 26.56 -0.41
CA ASP A 161 -11.51 25.91 0.79
C ASP A 161 -10.35 26.71 1.44
N ARG A 162 -10.11 27.94 0.97
CA ARG A 162 -9.07 28.87 1.47
C ARG A 162 -9.66 30.03 2.27
#